data_AF-A0AA38CF64-F1
#
_entry.id   AF-A0AA38CF64-F1
#
_cell.length_a   1.000
_cell.length_b   1.000
_cell.length_c   1.000
_cell.angle_alpha   90.00
_cell.angle_beta   90.00
_cell.angle_gamma   90.00
#
_symmetry.space_group_name_H-M   'P 1'
#
loop_
_entity.id
_entity.type
_entity.pdbx_description
1 polymer ?
#
loop_
_entity_poly.entity_id
_entity_poly.type
_entity_poly.pdbx_seq_one_letter_code
_entity_poly.pdbx_strand_id
1 'polypeptide(L)'
;MVKEEDQYKTTFTMKWGTYAYKKMPFGLSNARATFQRAMDMAFKGLINKMVLVYLDDITVFSKNAADHLFHLRKVFQRCRRFRVSLNPKKCVFLAHEGKFWATLSQDK
;
A
#
# COMPACT_ATOMS: atom_id res chain seq x y z
N MET A 1 2.77 12.47 1.21
CA MET A 1 4.00 13.28 1.36
C MET A 1 3.92 13.99 2.71
N VAL A 2 5.06 14.27 3.34
CA VAL A 2 5.06 15.13 4.54
C VAL A 2 4.83 16.55 4.06
N LYS A 3 3.90 17.28 4.69
CA LYS A 3 3.67 18.68 4.36
C LYS A 3 4.96 19.47 4.60
N GLU A 4 5.22 20.47 3.78
CA GLU A 4 6.46 21.27 3.85
C GLU A 4 6.65 21.90 5.24
N GLU A 5 5.57 22.38 5.84
CA GLU A 5 5.50 22.91 7.22
C GLU A 5 5.85 21.88 8.30
N ASP A 6 5.71 20.58 8.04
CA ASP A 6 5.98 19.51 9.01
C ASP A 6 7.30 18.76 8.75
N GLN A 7 8.02 19.07 7.66
CA GLN A 7 9.27 18.40 7.30
C GLN A 7 10.34 18.57 8.38
N TYR A 8 10.41 19.74 9.02
CA TYR A 8 11.37 20.01 10.10
C TYR A 8 11.18 19.09 11.31
N LYS A 9 9.97 18.57 11.57
CA LYS A 9 9.70 17.62 12.67
C LYS A 9 10.25 16.23 12.38
N THR A 10 10.63 15.98 11.14
CA THR A 10 11.22 14.71 10.68
C THR A 10 12.71 14.84 10.43
N THR A 11 13.38 15.88 10.97
CA THR A 11 14.83 16.04 10.80
C THR A 11 15.62 15.04 11.61
N PHE A 12 16.68 14.51 11.02
CA PHE A 12 17.70 13.71 11.70
C PHE A 12 19.09 14.31 11.46
N THR A 13 19.97 14.18 12.46
CA THR A 13 21.33 14.72 12.42
C THR A 13 22.31 13.61 12.07
N MET A 14 23.11 13.84 11.03
CA MET A 14 24.29 13.02 10.71
C MET A 14 25.56 13.83 11.00
N LYS A 15 26.72 13.16 11.04
CA LYS A 15 28.04 13.82 11.23
C LYS A 15 28.32 14.98 10.25
N TRP A 16 27.64 15.00 9.11
CA TRP A 16 27.85 15.93 8.00
C TRP A 16 26.71 16.95 7.83
N GLY A 17 25.72 16.98 8.74
CA GLY A 17 24.62 17.95 8.69
C GLY A 17 23.25 17.37 9.07
N THR A 18 22.24 18.24 9.00
CA THR A 18 20.84 17.93 9.32
C THR A 18 20.03 17.70 8.05
N TYR A 19 19.30 16.60 8.00
CA TYR A 19 18.49 16.20 6.85
C TYR A 19 17.04 15.99 7.28
N ALA A 20 16.07 16.29 6.41
CA ALA A 20 14.64 16.08 6.65
C ALA A 20 14.05 15.07 5.65
N TYR A 21 13.04 14.31 6.09
CA TYR A 21 12.36 13.37 5.21
C TYR A 21 11.33 14.05 4.30
N LYS A 22 11.43 13.84 2.98
CA LYS A 22 10.44 14.31 1.99
C LYS A 22 9.20 13.40 1.88
N LYS A 23 9.39 12.11 2.16
CA LYS A 23 8.32 11.10 2.25
C LYS A 23 8.13 10.71 3.71
N MET A 24 6.97 10.18 4.06
CA MET A 24 6.69 9.79 5.44
C MET A 24 7.70 8.70 5.89
N PRO A 25 8.56 8.96 6.90
CA PRO A 25 9.49 7.96 7.38
C PRO A 25 8.79 6.86 8.18
N PHE A 26 9.38 5.67 8.17
CA PHE A 26 8.98 4.58 9.06
C PHE A 26 9.34 4.92 10.51
N GLY A 27 8.52 4.46 11.47
CA GLY A 27 8.74 4.70 12.90
C GLY A 27 8.00 5.91 13.48
N LEU A 28 7.34 6.72 12.65
CA LEU A 28 6.39 7.74 13.11
C LEU A 28 5.12 7.07 13.67
N SER A 29 4.72 7.43 14.89
CA SER A 29 3.54 6.87 15.56
C SER A 29 2.25 6.99 14.74
N ASN A 30 2.12 8.09 13.98
CA ASN A 30 0.95 8.37 13.14
C ASN A 30 1.10 7.97 11.67
N ALA A 31 2.25 7.41 11.28
CA ALA A 31 2.49 7.07 9.87
C ALA A 31 1.54 5.97 9.39
N ARG A 32 1.32 4.94 10.22
CA ARG A 32 0.38 3.84 9.90
C ARG A 32 -1.05 4.32 9.67
N ALA A 33 -1.55 5.19 10.56
CA ALA A 33 -2.91 5.73 10.43
C ALA A 33 -3.07 6.60 9.17
N THR A 34 -2.05 7.40 8.85
CA THR A 34 -2.07 8.25 7.65
C THR A 34 -2.00 7.41 6.37
N PHE A 35 -1.17 6.37 6.38
CA PHE A 35 -1.04 5.43 5.28
C PHE A 35 -2.33 4.65 5.05
N GLN A 36 -2.95 4.13 6.13
CA GLN A 36 -4.24 3.43 6.04
C GLN A 36 -5.31 4.34 5.43
N ARG A 37 -5.43 5.61 5.87
CA ARG A 37 -6.37 6.57 5.26
C ARG A 37 -6.11 6.80 3.77
N ALA A 38 -4.84 6.88 3.37
CA ALA A 38 -4.47 7.05 1.96
C ALA A 38 -4.90 5.82 1.12
N MET A 39 -4.69 4.62 1.65
CA MET A 39 -5.13 3.38 1.02
C MET A 39 -6.66 3.25 0.99
N ASP A 40 -7.34 3.63 2.07
CA ASP A 40 -8.80 3.65 2.15
C ASP A 40 -9.41 4.56 1.09
N MET A 41 -8.78 5.71 0.83
CA MET A 41 -9.17 6.62 -0.25
C MET A 41 -8.84 6.04 -1.63
N ALA A 42 -7.66 5.43 -1.83
CA ALA A 42 -7.24 4.88 -3.11
C ALA A 42 -8.13 3.70 -3.57
N PHE A 43 -8.47 2.82 -2.64
CA PHE A 43 -9.28 1.63 -2.85
C PHE A 43 -10.75 1.81 -2.44
N LYS A 44 -11.19 3.05 -2.23
CA LYS A 44 -12.59 3.37 -1.89
C LYS A 44 -13.55 2.69 -2.86
N GLY A 45 -14.52 1.98 -2.29
CA GLY A 45 -15.53 1.19 -3.00
C GLY A 45 -15.11 -0.23 -3.41
N LEU A 46 -13.85 -0.60 -3.23
CA LEU A 46 -13.29 -1.93 -3.53
C LEU A 46 -12.95 -2.73 -2.25
N ILE A 47 -12.70 -1.99 -1.15
CA ILE A 47 -12.45 -2.53 0.18
C ILE A 47 -13.63 -3.38 0.66
N ASN A 48 -13.34 -4.53 1.27
CA ASN A 48 -14.29 -5.54 1.76
C ASN A 48 -15.18 -6.19 0.70
N LYS A 49 -15.04 -5.83 -0.59
CA LYS A 49 -15.74 -6.47 -1.71
C LYS A 49 -14.84 -7.44 -2.46
N MET A 50 -13.64 -6.97 -2.79
CA MET A 50 -12.64 -7.75 -3.54
C MET A 50 -11.21 -7.49 -3.07
N VAL A 51 -10.99 -6.44 -2.29
CA VAL A 51 -9.69 -6.08 -1.70
C VAL A 51 -9.83 -5.97 -0.19
N LEU A 52 -8.86 -6.49 0.53
CA LEU A 52 -8.57 -6.18 1.92
C LEU A 52 -7.23 -5.45 1.94
N VAL A 53 -7.16 -4.29 2.59
CA VAL A 53 -5.89 -3.58 2.79
C VAL A 53 -5.59 -3.56 4.27
N TYR A 54 -4.41 -4.05 4.65
CA TYR A 54 -3.94 -4.05 6.03
C TYR A 54 -2.48 -3.64 6.08
N LEU A 55 -2.21 -2.45 6.63
CA LEU A 55 -0.85 -1.87 6.67
C LEU A 55 -0.23 -1.92 5.26
N ASP A 56 0.96 -2.52 5.12
CA ASP A 56 1.72 -2.55 3.87
C ASP A 56 1.25 -3.63 2.87
N ASP A 57 0.25 -4.45 3.25
CA ASP A 57 -0.22 -5.58 2.47
C ASP A 57 -1.63 -5.34 1.90
N ILE A 58 -1.77 -5.63 0.61
CA ILE A 58 -3.03 -5.57 -0.12
C ILE A 58 -3.39 -7.00 -0.54
N THR A 59 -4.45 -7.55 0.02
CA THR A 59 -4.96 -8.87 -0.32
C THR A 59 -6.16 -8.77 -1.23
N VAL A 60 -6.08 -9.37 -2.41
CA VAL A 60 -7.20 -9.49 -3.36
C VAL A 60 -7.79 -10.88 -3.21
N PHE A 61 -9.08 -10.99 -2.98
CA PHE A 61 -9.76 -12.28 -2.80
C PHE A 61 -10.92 -12.43 -3.76
N SER A 62 -11.18 -13.66 -4.23
CA SER A 62 -12.22 -13.95 -5.23
C SER A 62 -12.71 -15.39 -5.12
N LYS A 63 -13.95 -15.64 -5.57
CA LYS A 63 -14.55 -16.98 -5.57
C LYS A 63 -14.05 -17.84 -6.72
N ASN A 64 -13.90 -17.24 -7.92
CA ASN A 64 -13.54 -17.93 -9.15
C ASN A 64 -12.25 -17.35 -9.75
N ALA A 65 -11.52 -18.15 -10.54
CA ALA A 65 -10.29 -17.72 -11.22
C ALA A 65 -10.53 -16.58 -12.22
N ALA A 66 -11.62 -16.65 -12.99
CA ALA A 66 -11.99 -15.63 -13.98
C ALA A 66 -12.25 -14.27 -13.31
N ASP A 67 -13.02 -14.28 -12.21
CA ASP A 67 -13.27 -13.07 -11.40
C ASP A 67 -11.99 -12.55 -10.75
N HIS A 68 -11.09 -13.45 -10.34
CA HIS A 68 -9.83 -13.08 -9.72
C HIS A 68 -8.93 -12.27 -10.68
N LEU A 69 -8.83 -12.67 -11.94
CA LEU A 69 -8.08 -11.92 -12.94
C LEU A 69 -8.69 -10.53 -13.19
N PHE A 70 -10.03 -10.44 -13.21
CA PHE A 70 -10.74 -9.17 -13.34
C PHE A 70 -10.48 -8.24 -12.13
N HIS A 71 -10.55 -8.78 -10.92
CA HIS A 71 -10.26 -8.03 -9.69
C HIS A 71 -8.80 -7.56 -9.66
N LEU A 72 -7.84 -8.43 -9.96
CA LEU A 72 -6.42 -8.06 -10.07
C LEU A 72 -6.21 -6.90 -11.07
N ARG A 73 -6.83 -6.96 -12.27
CA ARG A 73 -6.74 -5.86 -13.24
C ARG A 73 -7.25 -4.54 -12.66
N LYS A 74 -8.39 -4.54 -11.97
CA LYS A 74 -8.93 -3.33 -11.32
C LYS A 74 -8.03 -2.79 -10.23
N VAL A 75 -7.47 -3.68 -9.40
CA VAL A 75 -6.54 -3.32 -8.32
C VAL A 75 -5.28 -2.69 -8.91
N PHE A 76 -4.66 -3.31 -9.91
CA PHE A 76 -3.47 -2.74 -10.57
C PHE A 76 -3.76 -1.41 -11.25
N GLN A 77 -4.95 -1.22 -11.83
CA GLN A 77 -5.35 0.06 -12.40
C GLN A 77 -5.45 1.15 -11.33
N ARG A 78 -5.99 0.82 -10.14
CA ARG A 78 -5.99 1.75 -8.99
C ARG A 78 -4.59 2.02 -8.48
N CYS A 79 -3.73 1.01 -8.35
CA CYS A 79 -2.33 1.21 -7.95
C CYS A 79 -1.62 2.20 -8.89
N ARG A 80 -1.79 2.04 -10.21
CA ARG A 80 -1.24 2.97 -11.21
C ARG A 80 -1.80 4.39 -11.06
N ARG A 81 -3.11 4.54 -10.87
CA ARG A 81 -3.76 5.86 -10.70
C ARG A 81 -3.25 6.61 -9.46
N PHE A 82 -3.06 5.90 -8.35
CA PHE A 82 -2.61 6.46 -7.07
C PHE A 82 -1.09 6.39 -6.88
N ARG A 83 -0.33 5.96 -7.90
CA ARG A 83 1.15 5.81 -7.88
C ARG A 83 1.65 4.95 -6.71
N VAL A 84 0.91 3.89 -6.40
CA VAL A 84 1.25 2.88 -5.40
C VAL A 84 2.21 1.87 -6.04
N SER A 85 3.46 1.85 -5.56
CA SER A 85 4.48 0.89 -6.01
C SER A 85 4.38 -0.41 -5.25
N LEU A 86 4.34 -1.54 -5.96
CA LEU A 86 4.30 -2.87 -5.36
C LEU A 86 5.67 -3.53 -5.50
N ASN A 87 6.09 -4.33 -4.51
CA ASN A 87 7.30 -5.13 -4.61
C ASN A 87 6.96 -6.48 -5.27
N PRO A 88 7.35 -6.73 -6.54
CA PRO A 88 7.00 -7.94 -7.25
C PRO A 88 7.58 -9.21 -6.60
N LYS A 89 8.70 -9.10 -5.87
CA LYS A 89 9.32 -10.25 -5.17
C LYS A 89 8.52 -10.73 -3.97
N LYS A 90 7.71 -9.84 -3.39
CA LYS A 90 6.82 -10.15 -2.25
C LYS A 90 5.38 -10.38 -2.67
N CYS A 91 5.07 -10.25 -3.96
CA CYS A 91 3.72 -10.48 -4.47
C CYS A 91 3.49 -11.97 -4.70
N VAL A 92 2.45 -12.51 -4.07
CA VAL A 92 1.98 -13.88 -4.27
C VAL A 92 0.66 -13.82 -5.01
N PHE A 93 0.55 -14.57 -6.11
CA PHE A 93 -0.63 -14.59 -6.98
C PHE A 93 -1.23 -15.98 -7.05
N LEU A 94 -2.55 -16.05 -7.24
CA LEU A 94 -3.27 -17.30 -7.55
C LEU A 94 -3.05 -18.42 -6.52
N ALA A 95 -2.91 -18.07 -5.24
CA ALA A 95 -2.89 -19.07 -4.19
C ALA A 95 -4.28 -19.69 -4.05
N HIS A 96 -4.34 -21.02 -4.06
CA HIS A 96 -5.57 -21.80 -4.13
C HIS A 96 -5.74 -22.68 -2.88
N GLU A 97 -6.53 -22.18 -1.92
CA GLU A 97 -6.89 -22.89 -0.69
C GLU A 97 -8.42 -22.92 -0.57
N GLY A 98 -9.09 -23.41 -1.63
CA GLY A 98 -10.56 -23.40 -1.77
C GLY A 98 -11.17 -22.02 -2.12
N LYS A 99 -10.38 -20.95 -2.08
CA LYS A 99 -10.68 -19.60 -2.60
C LYS A 99 -9.43 -19.04 -3.28
N PHE A 100 -9.60 -18.18 -4.28
CA PHE A 100 -8.49 -17.51 -4.95
C PHE A 100 -8.08 -16.27 -4.17
N TRP A 101 -6.80 -16.18 -3.81
CA TRP A 101 -6.25 -14.98 -3.20
C TRP A 101 -4.89 -14.60 -3.79
N ALA A 102 -4.60 -13.30 -3.71
CA ALA A 102 -3.31 -12.73 -4.07
C ALA A 102 -2.92 -11.70 -3.01
N THR A 103 -1.68 -11.73 -2.55
CA THR A 103 -1.14 -10.75 -1.61
C THR A 103 -0.11 -9.90 -2.34
N LEU A 104 -0.29 -8.58 -2.27
CA LEU A 104 0.57 -7.58 -2.87
C LEU A 104 1.16 -6.75 -1.75
N SER A 105 2.46 -6.88 -1.53
CA SER A 105 3.17 -6.12 -0.50
C SER A 105 3.89 -4.92 -1.13
N GLN A 106 3.82 -3.76 -0.49
CA GLN A 106 4.66 -2.62 -0.87
C GLN A 106 6.11 -2.83 -0.42
N ASP A 107 7.04 -2.15 -1.09
CA ASP A 107 8.42 -2.14 -0.61
C ASP A 107 8.56 -1.19 0.60
N LYS A 108 9.34 -1.62 1.59
CA LYS A 108 9.74 -0.80 2.73
C LYS A 108 10.88 0.14 2.31
#